data_AF-A0A0K2GCH8-F1
#
_entry.id   AF-A0A0K2GCH8-F1
#
_cell.length_a   1.000
_cell.length_b   1.000
_cell.length_c   1.000
_cell.angle_alpha   90.00
_cell.angle_beta   90.00
_cell.angle_gamma   90.00
#
_symmetry.space_group_name_H-M   'P 1'
#
loop_
_entity.id
_entity.type
_entity.pdbx_description
1 polymer ?
#
loop_
_entity_poly.entity_id
_entity_poly.type
_entity_poly.pdbx_seq_one_letter_code
_entity_poly.pdbx_strand_id
1 'polypeptide(L)'
;MAKTAAITTQVLRAVKRRASCEFDELAAECQEYSWSQIFLEVDRLNRLGELRLTQLGDGRYLLTLPHKAKPRGRKLSPQRAESDT
;
A
#
# COMPACT_ATOMS: atom_id res chain seq x y z
N MET A 1 6.72 4.37 24.23
CA MET A 1 6.15 4.37 22.87
C MET A 1 7.23 4.57 21.80
N ALA A 2 8.27 3.72 21.76
CA ALA A 2 9.40 3.86 20.81
C ALA A 2 9.38 2.81 19.68
N LYS A 3 8.81 1.62 19.93
CA LYS A 3 8.82 0.50 18.99
C LYS A 3 7.98 0.78 17.74
N THR A 4 6.82 1.39 17.90
CA THR A 4 5.91 1.73 16.79
C THR A 4 6.54 2.71 15.81
N ALA A 5 7.18 3.77 16.31
CA ALA A 5 7.83 4.78 15.47
C ALA A 5 9.00 4.22 14.63
N ALA A 6 9.73 3.24 15.18
CA ALA A 6 10.79 2.54 14.45
C ALA A 6 10.22 1.70 13.30
N ILE A 7 9.15 0.92 13.55
CA ILE A 7 8.43 0.16 12.51
C ILE A 7 7.88 1.11 11.44
N THR A 8 7.23 2.21 11.83
CA THR A 8 6.74 3.24 10.89
C THR A 8 7.85 3.72 9.96
N THR A 9 9.01 4.04 10.52
CA THR A 9 10.13 4.58 9.76
C THR A 9 10.69 3.56 8.76
N GLN A 10 10.82 2.29 9.17
CA GLN A 10 11.26 1.23 8.27
C GLN A 10 10.24 0.97 7.15
N VAL A 11 8.95 0.85 7.48
CA VAL A 11 7.86 0.63 6.50
C VAL A 11 7.86 1.74 5.45
N LEU A 12 7.83 3.01 5.90
CA LEU A 12 7.81 4.14 4.97
C LEU A 12 9.08 4.22 4.14
N ARG A 13 10.25 3.89 4.72
CA ARG A 13 11.51 3.86 3.98
C ARG A 13 11.50 2.78 2.89
N ALA A 14 11.02 1.58 3.21
CA ALA A 14 10.94 0.47 2.25
C ALA A 14 10.03 0.81 1.06
N VAL A 15 8.81 1.30 1.34
CA VAL A 15 7.86 1.67 0.29
C VAL A 15 8.36 2.88 -0.52
N LYS A 16 9.03 3.87 0.12
CA LYS A 16 9.63 5.01 -0.59
C LYS A 16 10.72 4.62 -1.58
N ARG A 17 11.59 3.67 -1.22
CA ARG A 17 12.70 3.25 -2.10
C ARG A 17 12.21 2.48 -3.33
N ARG A 18 11.13 1.70 -3.20
CA ARG A 18 10.63 0.81 -4.25
C ARG A 18 9.40 1.33 -5.02
N ALA A 19 8.81 2.46 -4.58
CA ALA A 19 7.52 3.01 -5.02
C ALA A 19 6.29 2.10 -4.75
N SER A 20 6.49 0.78 -4.78
CA SER A 20 5.57 -0.27 -4.37
C SER A 20 6.38 -1.42 -3.74
N CYS A 21 5.83 -2.08 -2.72
CA CYS A 21 6.49 -3.20 -2.04
C CYS A 21 5.43 -4.24 -1.64
N GLU A 22 5.70 -5.53 -1.84
CA GLU A 22 4.83 -6.58 -1.29
C GLU A 22 5.03 -6.71 0.22
N PHE A 23 3.99 -7.17 0.93
CA PHE A 23 4.04 -7.32 2.38
C PHE A 23 5.11 -8.34 2.81
N ASP A 24 5.29 -9.41 2.04
CA ASP A 24 6.32 -10.42 2.34
C ASP A 24 7.74 -9.86 2.15
N GLU A 25 7.96 -9.02 1.15
CA GLU A 25 9.23 -8.30 0.98
C GLU A 25 9.48 -7.33 2.14
N LEU A 26 8.44 -6.64 2.59
CA LEU A 26 8.54 -5.75 3.75
C LEU A 26 8.87 -6.54 5.02
N ALA A 27 8.21 -7.68 5.23
CA ALA A 27 8.48 -8.56 6.36
C ALA A 27 9.92 -9.12 6.32
N ALA A 28 10.43 -9.42 5.14
CA ALA A 28 11.81 -9.86 4.94
C ALA A 28 12.84 -8.74 5.18
N GLU A 29 12.48 -7.46 5.01
CA GLU A 29 13.35 -6.33 5.36
C GLU A 29 13.25 -5.96 6.85
N CYS A 30 12.09 -6.19 7.46
CA CYS A 30 11.79 -5.84 8.85
C CYS A 30 11.86 -7.06 9.79
N GLN A 31 12.87 -7.93 9.64
CA GLN A 31 13.00 -9.20 10.39
C GLN A 31 13.12 -9.01 11.92
N GLU A 32 13.42 -7.79 12.35
CA GLU A 32 13.47 -7.37 13.75
C GLU A 32 12.07 -7.36 14.43
N TYR A 33 11.00 -7.44 13.65
CA TYR A 33 9.61 -7.37 14.10
C TYR A 33 8.81 -8.58 13.65
N SER A 34 7.78 -8.93 14.44
CA SER A 34 6.87 -10.01 14.03
C SER A 34 5.97 -9.57 12.87
N TRP A 35 5.55 -10.53 12.05
CA TRP A 35 4.61 -10.31 10.95
C TRP A 35 3.35 -9.55 11.42
N SER A 36 2.80 -9.91 12.59
CA SER A 36 1.66 -9.22 13.20
C SER A 36 1.97 -7.78 13.61
N GLN A 37 3.17 -7.47 14.12
CA GLN A 37 3.56 -6.10 14.47
C GLN A 37 3.67 -5.21 13.23
N ILE A 38 4.26 -5.74 12.16
CA ILE A 38 4.35 -5.06 10.88
C ILE A 38 2.95 -4.85 10.30
N PHE A 39 2.10 -5.87 10.34
CA PHE A 39 0.74 -5.81 9.82
C PHE A 39 -0.11 -4.75 10.53
N LEU A 40 -0.08 -4.74 11.88
CA LEU A 40 -0.81 -3.75 12.67
C LEU A 40 -0.35 -2.32 12.34
N GLU A 41 0.95 -2.12 12.16
CA GLU A 41 1.48 -0.80 11.83
C GLU A 41 1.15 -0.38 10.40
N VAL A 42 1.20 -1.32 9.46
CA VAL A 42 0.76 -1.11 8.08
C VAL A 42 -0.72 -0.76 8.01
N ASP A 43 -1.59 -1.49 8.72
CA ASP A 43 -3.03 -1.20 8.79
C ASP A 43 -3.28 0.17 9.40
N ARG A 44 -2.55 0.52 10.48
CA ARG A 44 -2.62 1.84 11.10
C ARG A 44 -2.26 2.96 10.11
N LEU A 45 -1.15 2.82 9.38
CA LEU A 45 -0.72 3.79 8.37
C LEU A 45 -1.68 3.85 7.17
N ASN A 46 -2.28 2.73 6.79
CA ASN A 46 -3.30 2.67 5.75
C ASN A 46 -4.55 3.47 6.16
N ARG A 47 -5.01 3.31 7.41
CA ARG A 47 -6.13 4.09 7.97
C ARG A 47 -5.82 5.58 8.10
N LEU A 48 -4.57 5.93 8.35
CA LEU A 48 -4.12 7.33 8.36
C LEU A 48 -3.94 7.93 6.96
N GLY A 49 -3.98 7.11 5.91
CA GLY A 49 -3.75 7.54 4.54
C GLY A 49 -2.28 7.82 4.20
N GLU A 50 -1.34 7.41 5.06
CA GLU A 50 0.11 7.55 4.85
C GLU A 50 0.66 6.46 3.91
N LEU A 51 -0.04 5.34 3.79
CA LEU A 51 0.20 4.29 2.81
C LEU A 51 -1.12 3.75 2.26
N ARG A 52 -1.05 2.99 1.18
CA ARG A 52 -2.17 2.23 0.64
C ARG A 52 -1.84 0.75 0.61
N LEU A 53 -2.64 -0.03 1.32
CA LEU A 53 -2.64 -1.49 1.32
C LEU A 53 -3.66 -1.99 0.28
N THR A 54 -3.21 -2.75 -0.71
CA THR A 54 -4.05 -3.33 -1.76
C THR A 54 -3.90 -4.84 -1.74
N GLN A 55 -5.01 -5.58 -1.64
CA GLN A 55 -5.00 -7.03 -1.76
C GLN A 55 -4.94 -7.40 -3.25
N LEU A 56 -3.93 -8.18 -3.66
CA LEU A 56 -3.76 -8.60 -5.05
C LEU A 56 -4.45 -9.94 -5.37
N GLY A 57 -4.73 -10.74 -4.33
CA GLY A 57 -5.18 -12.14 -4.46
C GLY A 57 -4.13 -13.11 -3.91
N ASP A 58 -4.51 -14.36 -3.67
CA ASP A 58 -3.62 -15.44 -3.21
C ASP A 58 -2.89 -15.14 -1.88
N GLY A 59 -3.48 -14.33 -1.00
CA GLY A 59 -2.85 -13.90 0.25
C GLY A 59 -1.75 -12.83 0.07
N ARG A 60 -1.55 -12.30 -1.15
CA ARG A 60 -0.59 -11.25 -1.43
C ARG A 60 -1.16 -9.87 -1.19
N TYR A 61 -0.33 -9.02 -0.62
CA TYR A 61 -0.65 -7.64 -0.28
C TYR A 61 0.41 -6.71 -0.85
N LEU A 62 -0.03 -5.69 -1.56
CA LEU A 62 0.82 -4.65 -2.13
C LEU A 62 0.68 -3.35 -1.33
N LEU A 63 1.83 -2.79 -0.96
CA LEU A 63 1.97 -1.52 -0.28
C LEU A 63 2.43 -0.47 -1.27
N THR A 64 1.72 0.65 -1.33
CA THR A 64 2.07 1.78 -2.19
C THR A 64 1.99 3.07 -1.40
N LEU A 65 2.74 4.09 -1.81
CA LEU A 65 2.54 5.43 -1.24
C LEU A 65 1.24 6.01 -1.79
N PRO A 66 0.51 6.82 -1.00
CA PRO A 66 -0.60 7.60 -1.51
C PRO A 66 -0.04 8.51 -2.58
N HIS A 67 -0.41 8.25 -3.84
CA HIS A 67 -0.07 9.17 -4.91
C HIS A 67 -0.71 10.50 -4.54
N LYS A 68 0.09 11.58 -4.43
CA LYS A 68 -0.48 12.93 -4.33
C LYS A 68 -1.33 13.10 -5.58
N ALA A 69 -2.64 12.94 -5.43
CA ALA A 69 -3.55 13.04 -6.54
C ALA A 69 -3.44 14.47 -7.06
N LYS A 70 -2.71 14.66 -8.17
CA LYS A 70 -3.13 15.69 -9.10
C LYS A 70 -4.55 15.28 -9.48
N PRO A 71 -5.56 16.16 -9.40
CA PRO A 71 -6.93 15.82 -9.76
C PRO A 71 -6.94 15.47 -11.25
N ARG A 72 -6.73 14.20 -11.58
CA ARG A 72 -6.87 13.69 -12.93
C ARG A 72 -8.37 13.50 -13.09
N GLY A 73 -8.99 14.47 -13.75
CA GLY A 73 -10.37 14.40 -14.18
C GLY A 73 -10.62 13.03 -14.81
N ARG A 74 -11.41 12.22 -14.12
CA ARG A 74 -11.89 10.94 -14.60
C ARG A 74 -12.88 11.24 -15.72
N LYS A 75 -12.38 11.43 -16.95
CA LYS A 75 -13.20 11.24 -18.15
C LYS A 75 -13.52 9.75 -18.21
N LEU A 76 -14.64 9.38 -17.58
CA LEU A 76 -15.40 8.21 -17.98
C LEU A 76 -15.98 8.56 -19.36
N SER A 77 -15.27 8.16 -20.42
CA SER A 77 -15.86 8.11 -21.74
C SER A 77 -16.90 6.99 -21.74
N PRO A 78 -18.16 7.25 -22.13
CA PRO A 78 -19.14 6.20 -22.31
C PRO A 78 -18.79 5.43 -23.58
N GLN A 79 -18.43 4.15 -23.46
CA GLN A 79 -18.42 3.27 -24.62
C GLN A 79 -19.86 2.82 -24.85
N ARG A 80 -20.57 3.57 -25.70
CA ARG A 80 -21.67 3.02 -26.48
C ARG A 80 -21.10 1.94 -27.39
N ALA A 81 -21.57 0.72 -27.25
CA ALA A 81 -21.61 -0.25 -28.32
C ALA A 81 -23.06 -0.75 -28.38
N GLU A 82 -23.91 0.06 -28.99
CA GLU A 82 -25.07 -0.44 -29.70
C GLU A 82 -24.51 -1.29 -30.85
N SER A 83 -24.87 -2.57 -30.89
CA SER A 83 -24.64 -3.43 -32.05
C SER A 83 -25.95 -4.10 -32.35
N ASP A 84 -26.66 -3.46 -33.26
CA ASP A 84 -27.87 -3.89 -33.93
C ASP A 84 -27.47 -4.93 -35.00
N THR A 85 -28.06 -6.12 -34.95
CA THR A 85 -28.45 -6.96 -36.09
C THR A 85 -29.40 -8.04 -35.58
#